data_AF-A0A497XJF8-F1
#
_entry.id   AF-A0A497XJF8-F1
#
_cell.length_a   1.000
_cell.length_b   1.000
_cell.length_c   1.000
_cell.angle_alpha   90.00
_cell.angle_beta   90.00
_cell.angle_gamma   90.00
#
_symmetry.space_group_name_H-M   'P 1'
#
loop_
_entity.id
_entity.type
_entity.pdbx_description
1 polymer ?
#
loop_
_entity_poly.entity_id
_entity_poly.type
_entity_poly.pdbx_seq_one_letter_code
_entity_poly.pdbx_strand_id
1 'polypeptide(L)'
;MSEIIDRIHDLPTLRDALREFAEARDWRPYHTPKNLAMAMIVEAAELVEHFQWATPEESMALPPAKLLEVREEVADTLIYLVELADALDIDLIAAARDKIAKNAIKYPAPR
;
A
#
# COMPACT_ATOMS: atom_id res chain seq x y z
N MET A 1 -4.95 -21.25 -1.61
CA MET A 1 -4.54 -20.07 -0.82
C MET A 1 -3.02 -20.04 -0.63
N SER A 2 -2.40 -21.09 -0.06
CA SER A 2 -0.91 -21.18 0.02
C SER A 2 -0.26 -20.95 -1.34
N GLU A 3 -0.66 -21.70 -2.38
CA GLU A 3 -0.10 -21.56 -3.74
C GLU A 3 -0.32 -20.16 -4.36
N ILE A 4 -1.33 -19.40 -3.93
CA ILE A 4 -1.55 -18.04 -4.43
C ILE A 4 -0.55 -17.08 -3.79
N ILE A 5 -0.38 -17.19 -2.47
CA ILE A 5 0.51 -16.34 -1.68
C ILE A 5 1.97 -16.60 -2.06
N ASP A 6 2.34 -17.87 -2.27
CA ASP A 6 3.71 -18.29 -2.57
C ASP A 6 4.24 -17.74 -3.91
N ARG A 7 3.36 -17.21 -4.77
CA ARG A 7 3.70 -16.63 -6.07
C ARG A 7 3.93 -15.11 -6.03
N ILE A 8 3.63 -14.44 -4.93
CA ILE A 8 3.74 -12.99 -4.80
C ILE A 8 5.21 -12.60 -4.59
N HIS A 9 5.80 -11.91 -5.57
CA HIS A 9 7.19 -11.44 -5.50
C HIS A 9 7.41 -10.02 -6.03
N ASP A 10 6.38 -9.44 -6.65
CA ASP A 10 6.38 -8.08 -7.19
C ASP A 10 4.95 -7.53 -7.25
N LEU A 11 4.78 -6.27 -7.69
CA LEU A 11 3.45 -5.64 -7.78
C LEU A 11 2.52 -6.33 -8.78
N PRO A 12 2.97 -6.75 -10.00
CA PRO A 12 2.12 -7.52 -10.91
C PRO A 12 1.59 -8.81 -10.31
N THR A 13 2.45 -9.61 -9.66
CA THR A 13 2.02 -10.87 -9.04
C THR A 13 1.14 -10.66 -7.81
N LEU A 14 1.37 -9.59 -7.04
CA LEU A 14 0.47 -9.17 -5.96
C LEU A 14 -0.91 -8.80 -6.51
N ARG A 15 -0.99 -7.95 -7.54
CA ARG A 15 -2.24 -7.55 -8.19
C ARG A 15 -3.03 -8.76 -8.66
N ASP A 16 -2.36 -9.71 -9.33
CA ASP A 16 -3.02 -10.89 -9.87
C ASP A 16 -3.54 -11.82 -8.75
N ALA A 17 -2.77 -11.97 -7.67
CA ALA A 17 -3.22 -12.69 -6.47
C ALA A 17 -4.44 -12.01 -5.80
N LEU A 18 -4.48 -10.68 -5.73
CA LEU A 18 -5.60 -9.92 -5.19
C LEU A 18 -6.86 -10.04 -6.06
N ARG A 19 -6.71 -10.02 -7.39
CA ARG A 19 -7.81 -10.30 -8.33
C ARG A 19 -8.41 -11.68 -8.14
N GLU A 20 -7.57 -12.70 -7.95
CA GLU A 20 -8.02 -14.07 -7.64
C GLU A 20 -8.72 -14.13 -6.28
N PHE A 21 -8.16 -13.46 -5.27
CA PHE A 21 -8.73 -13.41 -3.91
C PHE A 21 -10.11 -12.75 -3.87
N ALA A 22 -10.27 -11.63 -4.57
CA ALA A 22 -11.51 -10.87 -4.66
C ALA A 22 -12.57 -11.61 -5.51
N GLU A 23 -12.17 -12.26 -6.60
CA GLU A 23 -13.08 -13.06 -7.43
C GLU A 23 -13.65 -14.23 -6.65
N ALA A 24 -12.82 -14.95 -5.89
CA ALA A 24 -13.26 -16.09 -5.08
C ALA A 24 -14.28 -15.73 -3.98
N ARG A 25 -14.53 -14.43 -3.75
CA ARG A 25 -15.45 -13.90 -2.74
C ARG A 25 -16.56 -13.04 -3.33
N ASP A 26 -16.66 -12.94 -4.65
CA ASP A 26 -17.59 -12.05 -5.35
C ASP A 26 -17.43 -10.58 -4.91
N TRP A 27 -16.20 -10.14 -4.60
CA TRP A 27 -15.94 -8.79 -4.08
C TRP A 27 -15.76 -7.73 -5.17
N ARG A 28 -15.52 -8.13 -6.41
CA ARG A 28 -15.29 -7.21 -7.54
C ARG A 28 -16.34 -6.09 -7.69
N PRO A 29 -17.66 -6.32 -7.48
CA PRO A 29 -18.64 -5.24 -7.54
C PRO A 29 -18.43 -4.12 -6.52
N TYR A 30 -17.74 -4.39 -5.40
CA TYR A 30 -17.45 -3.40 -4.37
C TYR A 30 -16.15 -2.64 -4.60
N HIS A 31 -15.27 -3.14 -5.48
CA HIS A 31 -13.94 -2.58 -5.79
C HIS A 31 -14.04 -1.40 -6.77
N THR A 32 -14.96 -0.48 -6.51
CA THR A 32 -15.01 0.81 -7.22
C THR A 32 -13.84 1.68 -6.77
N PRO A 33 -13.26 2.55 -7.64
CA PRO A 33 -12.17 3.44 -7.23
C PRO A 33 -12.49 4.29 -5.99
N LYS A 34 -13.75 4.72 -5.85
CA LYS A 34 -14.21 5.45 -4.66
C LYS A 34 -14.08 4.60 -3.40
N ASN A 35 -14.55 3.35 -3.43
CA ASN A 35 -14.52 2.48 -2.25
C ASN A 35 -13.09 2.07 -1.90
N LEU A 36 -12.27 1.73 -2.89
CA LEU A 36 -10.87 1.37 -2.68
C LEU A 36 -10.06 2.54 -2.11
N ALA A 37 -10.25 3.76 -2.61
CA ALA A 37 -9.63 4.95 -2.04
C ALA A 37 -10.08 5.21 -0.59
N MET A 38 -11.36 4.97 -0.29
CA MET A 38 -11.89 5.08 1.07
C MET A 38 -11.34 4.01 2.01
N ALA A 39 -11.16 2.77 1.56
CA ALA A 39 -10.55 1.72 2.36
C ALA A 39 -9.06 2.02 2.60
N MET A 40 -8.32 2.39 1.55
CA MET A 40 -6.90 2.76 1.65
C MET A 40 -6.64 3.87 2.69
N ILE A 41 -7.49 4.90 2.76
CA ILE A 41 -7.30 5.97 3.76
C ILE A 41 -7.66 5.53 5.18
N VAL A 42 -8.52 4.52 5.35
CA VAL A 42 -8.78 3.92 6.67
C VAL A 42 -7.52 3.22 7.16
N GLU A 43 -6.91 2.34 6.36
CA GLU A 43 -5.69 1.62 6.76
C GLU A 43 -4.50 2.57 6.96
N ALA A 44 -4.40 3.62 6.13
CA ALA A 44 -3.40 4.66 6.34
C ALA A 44 -3.64 5.45 7.64
N ALA A 45 -4.89 5.60 8.09
CA ALA A 45 -5.20 6.20 9.38
C ALA A 45 -4.86 5.23 10.54
N GLU A 46 -5.14 3.94 10.41
CA GLU A 46 -4.74 2.91 11.38
C GLU A 46 -3.21 2.90 11.56
N LEU A 47 -2.46 2.95 10.45
CA LEU A 47 -1.01 3.14 10.47
C LEU A 47 -0.58 4.39 11.26
N VAL A 48 -1.28 5.52 11.10
CA VAL A 48 -0.98 6.76 11.82
C VAL A 48 -1.21 6.61 13.33
N GLU A 49 -2.18 5.81 13.77
CA GLU A 49 -2.45 5.60 15.20
C GLU A 49 -1.25 5.02 15.97
N HIS A 50 -0.38 4.25 15.29
CA HIS A 50 0.86 3.73 15.88
C HIS A 50 1.86 4.82 16.27
N PHE A 51 1.78 6.00 15.63
CA PHE A 51 2.76 7.07 15.77
C PHE A 51 2.19 8.38 16.32
N GLN A 52 0.86 8.51 16.44
CA GLN A 52 0.19 9.79 16.72
C GLN A 52 0.67 10.51 18.01
N TRP A 53 1.17 9.77 19.00
CA TRP A 53 1.71 10.31 20.26
C TRP A 53 3.21 10.08 20.45
N ALA A 54 3.89 9.49 19.46
CA ALA A 54 5.30 9.18 19.56
C ALA A 54 6.15 10.46 19.39
N THR A 55 7.20 10.57 20.20
CA THR A 55 8.33 11.45 19.92
C THR A 55 9.09 10.97 18.67
N PRO A 56 9.90 11.82 18.02
CA PRO A 56 10.77 11.39 16.93
C PRO A 56 11.65 10.20 17.32
N GLU A 57 12.23 10.21 18.52
CA GLU A 57 13.09 9.15 19.03
C GLU A 57 12.33 7.82 19.18
N GLU A 58 11.12 7.85 19.73
CA GLU A 58 10.28 6.65 19.88
C GLU A 58 9.84 6.09 18.53
N SER A 59 9.48 6.95 17.56
CA SER A 59 9.08 6.54 16.21
C SER A 59 10.18 5.76 15.46
N MET A 60 11.45 5.98 15.81
CA MET A 60 12.60 5.31 15.21
C MET A 60 13.01 4.01 15.94
N ALA A 61 12.46 3.75 17.12
CA ALA A 61 12.88 2.67 18.02
C ALA A 61 11.70 1.80 18.48
N LEU A 62 10.89 1.32 17.52
CA LEU A 62 9.72 0.50 17.80
C LEU A 62 10.12 -0.87 18.44
N PRO A 63 9.47 -1.27 19.55
CA PRO A 63 9.58 -2.63 20.06
C PRO A 63 9.10 -3.67 19.02
N PRO A 64 9.61 -4.92 19.04
CA PRO A 64 9.25 -5.93 18.03
C PRO A 64 7.75 -6.18 17.86
N ALA A 65 6.97 -6.16 18.96
CA ALA A 65 5.52 -6.31 18.90
C ALA A 65 4.85 -5.14 18.17
N LYS A 66 5.29 -3.89 18.42
CA LYS A 66 4.74 -2.71 17.77
C LYS A 66 5.09 -2.65 16.29
N LEU A 67 6.31 -3.08 15.94
CA LEU A 67 6.74 -3.20 14.55
C LEU A 67 5.91 -4.21 13.77
N LEU A 68 5.45 -5.29 14.40
CA LEU A 68 4.55 -6.25 13.76
C LEU A 68 3.20 -5.62 13.45
N GLU A 69 2.60 -4.88 14.38
CA GLU A 69 1.33 -4.17 14.11
C GLU A 69 1.50 -3.16 12.96
N VAL A 70 2.55 -2.32 13.00
CA VAL A 70 2.86 -1.35 11.94
C VAL A 70 3.04 -2.04 10.57
N ARG A 71 3.62 -3.25 10.56
CA ARG A 71 3.82 -4.02 9.33
C ARG A 71 2.48 -4.42 8.70
N GLU A 72 1.48 -4.80 9.49
CA GLU A 72 0.15 -5.17 8.97
C GLU A 72 -0.50 -3.94 8.31
N GLU A 73 -0.52 -2.79 8.97
CA GLU A 73 -1.15 -1.58 8.41
C GLU A 73 -0.44 -1.03 7.15
N VAL A 74 0.90 -1.19 7.09
CA VAL A 74 1.68 -0.91 5.88
C VAL A 74 1.29 -1.86 4.74
N ALA A 75 1.06 -3.14 5.05
CA ALA A 75 0.64 -4.13 4.07
C ALA A 75 -0.78 -3.85 3.57
N ASP A 76 -1.72 -3.53 4.46
CA ASP A 76 -3.11 -3.24 4.09
C ASP A 76 -3.20 -1.96 3.24
N THR A 77 -2.44 -0.93 3.60
CA THR A 77 -2.30 0.28 2.77
C THR A 77 -1.76 -0.05 1.37
N LEU A 78 -0.74 -0.91 1.28
CA LEU A 78 -0.17 -1.34 -0.01
C LEU A 78 -1.19 -2.14 -0.84
N ILE A 79 -1.92 -3.06 -0.21
CA ILE A 79 -2.94 -3.89 -0.85
C ILE A 79 -3.99 -3.00 -1.51
N TYR A 80 -4.60 -2.08 -0.76
CA TYR A 80 -5.62 -1.20 -1.34
C TYR A 80 -5.07 -0.23 -2.39
N LEU A 81 -3.82 0.22 -2.25
CA LEU A 81 -3.18 1.02 -3.30
C LEU A 81 -3.01 0.22 -4.60
N VAL A 82 -2.63 -1.05 -4.52
CA VAL A 82 -2.50 -1.94 -5.69
C VAL A 82 -3.87 -2.23 -6.31
N GLU A 83 -4.89 -2.51 -5.52
CA GLU A 83 -6.26 -2.71 -6.03
C GLU A 83 -6.83 -1.44 -6.66
N LEU A 84 -6.58 -0.27 -6.06
CA LEU A 84 -6.99 1.03 -6.63
C LEU A 84 -6.31 1.30 -7.96
N ALA A 85 -5.01 1.03 -8.04
CA ALA A 85 -4.25 1.16 -9.27
C ALA A 85 -4.76 0.21 -10.36
N ASP A 86 -5.10 -1.03 -9.97
CA ASP A 86 -5.69 -2.02 -10.88
C ASP A 86 -7.04 -1.55 -11.45
N ALA A 87 -7.93 -1.04 -10.59
CA ALA A 87 -9.25 -0.54 -10.98
C ALA A 87 -9.18 0.70 -11.91
N LEU A 88 -8.04 1.40 -11.94
CA LEU A 88 -7.80 2.61 -12.73
C LEU A 88 -6.81 2.42 -13.88
N ASP A 89 -6.30 1.21 -14.09
CA ASP A 89 -5.26 0.89 -15.09
C ASP A 89 -3.98 1.74 -14.92
N ILE A 90 -3.50 1.87 -13.69
CA ILE A 90 -2.30 2.64 -13.33
C ILE A 90 -1.11 1.69 -13.10
N ASP A 91 -0.03 1.90 -13.85
CA ASP A 91 1.27 1.31 -13.52
C ASP A 91 1.92 2.10 -12.38
N LEU A 92 1.89 1.54 -11.16
CA LEU A 92 2.44 2.17 -9.96
C LEU A 92 3.95 2.45 -10.05
N ILE A 93 4.73 1.56 -10.68
CA ILE A 93 6.19 1.74 -10.79
C ILE A 93 6.50 2.87 -11.77
N ALA A 94 5.80 2.91 -12.91
CA ALA A 94 5.93 4.01 -13.86
C ALA A 94 5.50 5.34 -13.23
N ALA A 95 4.35 5.37 -12.53
CA ALA A 95 3.86 6.56 -11.85
C ALA A 95 4.84 7.08 -10.78
N ALA A 96 5.42 6.18 -9.99
CA ALA A 96 6.44 6.54 -8.99
C ALA A 96 7.71 7.10 -9.66
N ARG A 97 8.18 6.48 -10.73
CA ARG A 97 9.36 6.95 -11.50
C ARG A 97 9.13 8.36 -12.04
N ASP A 98 7.99 8.61 -12.66
CA ASP A 98 7.62 9.93 -13.19
C ASP A 98 7.53 10.98 -12.07
N LYS A 99 6.97 10.59 -10.92
CA LYS A 99 6.85 11.48 -9.77
C LYS A 99 8.20 11.83 -9.15
N ILE A 100 9.11 10.87 -9.05
CA ILE A 100 10.48 11.08 -8.56
C ILE A 100 11.24 12.03 -9.51
N ALA A 101 11.16 11.81 -10.83
CA ALA A 101 11.79 12.70 -11.81
C ALA A 101 11.27 14.15 -11.69
N LYS A 102 9.95 14.33 -11.55
CA LYS A 102 9.33 15.64 -11.31
C LYS A 102 9.80 16.27 -9.99
N ASN A 103 9.94 15.47 -8.92
CA ASN A 103 10.40 15.95 -7.63
C ASN A 103 11.87 16.38 -7.66
N ALA A 104 12.75 15.67 -8.37
CA ALA A 104 14.17 16.04 -8.51
C ALA A 104 14.35 17.39 -9.23
N ILE A 105 13.49 17.72 -10.19
CA ILE A 105 13.47 19.04 -10.84
C ILE A 105 12.98 20.11 -9.87
N LYS A 106 11.92 19.82 -9.10
CA LYS A 106 11.32 20.77 -8.14
C LYS A 106 12.22 21.04 -6.93
N TYR A 107 12.97 20.04 -6.49
CA TYR A 107 13.84 20.05 -5.31
C TYR A 107 15.23 19.51 -5.69
N PRO A 108 16.07 20.33 -6.34
CA PRO A 108 17.41 19.90 -6.74
C PRO A 108 18.27 19.60 -5.52
N ALA A 109 19.23 18.67 -5.68
CA ALA A 109 20.19 18.38 -4.63
C ALA A 109 20.99 19.63 -4.25
N PRO A 110 21.38 19.77 -2.96
CA PRO A 110 22.35 20.78 -2.55
C PRO A 110 23.62 20.67 -3.42
N ARG A 111 24.24 21.82 -3.71
CA ARG A 111 25.54 21.88 -4.37
C ARG A 111 26.66 21.50 -3.41
#